data_AF-A0A3S8KNJ2-F1
#
_entry.id   AF-A0A3S8KNJ2-F1
#
_cell.length_a   1.000
_cell.length_b   1.000
_cell.length_c   1.000
_cell.angle_alpha   90.00
_cell.angle_beta   90.00
_cell.angle_gamma   90.00
#
_symmetry.space_group_name_H-M   'P 1'
#
loop_
_entity.id
_entity.type
_entity.pdbx_description
1 polymer ?
#
loop_
_entity_poly.entity_id
_entity_poly.type
_entity_poly.pdbx_seq_one_letter_code
_entity_poly.pdbx_strand_id
1 'polypeptide(L)'
;LMFRGKMSTKEVDEQMINVQNKNSSYFVEWIPNNVKSSVCDIPPKGLKMASTFIGNSTSIQEMFRRVSEQFTAMFRRKAFLHWY
;
A
#
# COMPACT_ATOMS: atom_id res chain seq x y z
N LEU A 1 -4.21 3.26 7.12
CA LEU A 1 -5.21 3.93 6.26
C LEU A 1 -5.52 5.28 6.85
N MET A 2 -5.48 6.33 6.03
CA MET A 2 -5.93 7.66 6.41
C MET A 2 -7.24 7.94 5.70
N PHE A 3 -8.33 8.00 6.45
CA PHE A 3 -9.62 8.39 5.93
C PHE A 3 -9.83 9.90 6.13
N ARG A 4 -10.48 10.55 5.16
CA ARG A 4 -10.74 11.98 5.17
C ARG A 4 -12.20 12.27 4.82
N GLY A 5 -12.82 13.21 5.53
CA GLY A 5 -14.23 13.57 5.42
C GLY A 5 -15.04 13.15 6.65
N LYS A 6 -16.27 13.65 6.77
CA LYS A 6 -17.16 13.35 7.91
C LYS A 6 -17.58 11.87 7.87
N MET A 7 -17.15 11.09 8.85
CA MET A 7 -17.47 9.66 8.98
C MET A 7 -17.44 9.20 10.43
N SER A 8 -18.15 8.11 10.72
CA SER A 8 -18.14 7.48 12.04
C SER A 8 -16.84 6.71 12.23
N THR A 9 -16.10 7.02 13.29
CA THR A 9 -14.88 6.28 13.67
C THR A 9 -15.19 4.81 13.96
N LYS A 10 -16.34 4.53 14.59
CA LYS A 10 -16.82 3.17 14.85
C LYS A 10 -17.00 2.38 13.55
N GLU A 11 -17.61 2.98 12.54
CA GLU A 11 -17.85 2.31 11.25
C GLU A 11 -16.53 2.00 10.55
N VAL A 12 -15.57 2.93 10.59
CA VAL A 12 -14.22 2.72 10.06
C VAL A 12 -13.56 1.51 10.73
N ASP A 13 -13.57 1.45 12.06
CA ASP A 13 -12.93 0.35 12.79
C ASP A 13 -13.59 -1.00 12.51
N GLU A 14 -14.93 -1.06 12.46
CA GLU A 14 -15.68 -2.27 12.11
C GLU A 14 -15.32 -2.78 10.70
N GLN A 15 -15.24 -1.88 9.71
CA GLN A 15 -14.83 -2.27 8.36
C GLN A 15 -13.38 -2.74 8.30
N MET A 16 -12.47 -2.10 9.04
CA MET A 16 -11.06 -2.50 9.06
C MET A 16 -10.85 -3.87 9.71
N ILE A 17 -11.63 -4.20 10.75
CA ILE A 17 -11.64 -5.53 11.36
C ILE A 17 -12.20 -6.57 10.38
N ASN A 18 -13.30 -6.26 9.71
CA ASN A 18 -13.93 -7.15 8.74
C ASN A 18 -12.98 -7.51 7.59
N VAL A 19 -12.24 -6.53 7.06
CA VAL A 19 -11.25 -6.75 5.99
C VAL A 19 -10.11 -7.66 6.46
N GLN A 20 -9.58 -7.43 7.67
CA GLN A 20 -8.52 -8.28 8.23
C GLN A 20 -9.01 -9.71 8.48
N ASN A 21 -10.20 -9.88 9.03
CA ASN A 21 -10.76 -11.20 9.32
C ASN A 21 -11.03 -12.01 8.05
N LYS A 22 -11.62 -11.38 7.02
CA LYS A 22 -11.93 -12.05 5.74
C LYS A 22 -10.69 -12.44 4.96
N ASN A 23 -9.58 -11.72 5.13
CA ASN A 23 -8.36 -11.89 4.36
C ASN A 23 -7.16 -12.19 5.27
N SER A 24 -7.38 -12.89 6.38
CA SER A 24 -6.38 -13.07 7.43
C SER A 24 -5.06 -13.64 6.93
N SER A 25 -5.12 -14.53 5.93
CA SER A 25 -3.94 -15.12 5.28
C SER A 25 -3.06 -14.12 4.51
N TYR A 26 -3.57 -12.94 4.17
CA TYR A 26 -2.79 -11.87 3.52
C TYR A 26 -2.07 -10.96 4.53
N PHE A 27 -2.36 -11.10 5.82
CA PHE A 27 -1.70 -10.36 6.89
C PHE A 27 -0.76 -11.30 7.65
N VAL A 28 0.45 -10.82 7.92
CA VAL A 28 1.44 -11.62 8.65
C VAL A 28 1.01 -11.81 10.10
N GLU A 29 0.96 -13.06 10.55
CA GLU A 29 0.48 -13.42 11.90
C GLU A 29 1.44 -13.00 13.03
N TRP A 30 2.73 -12.92 12.73
CA TRP A 30 3.78 -12.62 13.70
C TRP A 30 3.92 -11.13 14.04
N ILE A 31 3.20 -10.23 13.33
CA ILE A 31 3.03 -8.83 13.73
C ILE A 31 1.54 -8.61 14.09
N PRO A 32 1.17 -8.65 15.37
CA PRO A 32 -0.21 -8.39 15.78
C PRO A 32 -0.60 -6.94 15.54
N ASN A 33 -1.87 -6.70 15.18
CA ASN A 33 -2.44 -5.36 14.99
C ASN A 33 -1.62 -4.47 14.02
N ASN A 34 -1.09 -5.07 12.95
CA ASN A 34 -0.22 -4.43 11.96
C ASN A 34 -0.93 -3.45 11.02
N VAL A 35 -2.26 -3.39 11.06
CA VAL A 35 -3.07 -2.40 10.33
C VAL A 35 -3.51 -1.29 11.30
N LYS A 36 -3.28 -0.03 10.90
CA LYS A 36 -3.74 1.16 11.63
C LYS A 36 -4.61 2.03 10.75
N SER A 37 -5.66 2.59 11.32
CA SER A 37 -6.58 3.57 10.71
C SER A 37 -6.45 4.93 11.40
N SER A 38 -6.72 6.01 10.66
CA SER A 38 -6.91 7.35 11.18
C SER A 38 -8.02 8.06 10.41
N VAL A 39 -8.70 9.01 11.04
CA VAL A 39 -9.79 9.79 10.46
C VAL A 39 -9.47 11.28 10.59
N CYS A 40 -9.65 12.02 9.50
CA CYS A 40 -9.49 13.47 9.45
C CYS A 40 -10.77 14.10 8.89
N ASP A 41 -11.39 15.01 9.64
CA ASP A 41 -12.69 15.59 9.26
C ASP A 41 -12.64 16.46 8.00
N ILE A 42 -11.44 16.94 7.61
CA ILE A 42 -11.25 17.83 6.47
C ILE A 42 -11.02 17.01 5.19
N PRO A 43 -12.00 16.94 4.26
CA PRO A 43 -11.83 16.22 3.01
C PRO A 43 -10.91 16.97 2.03
N PRO A 44 -10.37 16.29 1.01
CA PRO A 44 -9.68 16.96 -0.09
C PRO A 44 -10.66 17.79 -0.95
N LYS A 45 -10.13 18.78 -1.69
CA LYS A 45 -10.92 19.66 -2.55
C LYS A 45 -11.69 18.85 -3.60
N GLY A 46 -12.98 19.18 -3.79
CA GLY A 46 -13.83 18.54 -4.79
C GLY A 46 -14.40 17.17 -4.42
N LEU A 47 -14.09 16.65 -3.24
CA LEU A 47 -14.58 15.34 -2.76
C LEU A 47 -15.23 15.48 -1.38
N LYS A 48 -16.25 14.64 -1.13
CA LYS A 48 -16.89 14.55 0.19
C LYS A 48 -16.12 13.64 1.16
N MET A 49 -15.48 12.61 0.61
CA MET A 49 -14.69 11.63 1.35
C MET A 49 -13.52 11.14 0.49
N ALA A 50 -12.44 10.70 1.14
CA ALA A 50 -11.32 10.03 0.51
C ALA A 50 -10.65 9.07 1.50
N SER A 51 -9.90 8.10 1.00
CA SER A 51 -9.01 7.26 1.80
C SER A 51 -7.66 7.14 1.12
N THR A 52 -6.60 7.08 1.92
CA THR A 52 -5.24 6.83 1.46
C THR A 52 -4.70 5.59 2.18
N PHE A 53 -4.30 4.60 1.38
CA PHE A 53 -3.68 3.37 1.86
C PHE A 53 -2.18 3.45 1.66
N ILE A 54 -1.43 3.16 2.73
CA ILE A 54 0.01 2.99 2.71
C ILE A 54 0.24 1.56 3.20
N GLY A 55 0.66 0.70 2.30
CA GLY A 55 0.91 -0.71 2.58
C GLY A 55 2.39 -1.03 2.47
N ASN A 56 2.92 -1.76 3.45
CA ASN A 56 4.20 -2.44 3.34
C ASN A 56 3.92 -3.92 3.05
N SER A 57 4.03 -4.31 1.78
CA SER A 57 3.69 -5.66 1.31
C SER A 57 4.88 -6.29 0.60
N THR A 58 5.08 -7.59 0.79
CA THR A 58 6.08 -8.38 0.06
C THR A 58 5.87 -8.35 -1.45
N SER A 59 4.66 -8.02 -1.92
CA SER A 59 4.36 -7.83 -3.35
C SER A 59 5.21 -6.73 -4.02
N ILE A 60 5.82 -5.81 -3.26
CA ILE A 60 6.74 -4.80 -3.81
C ILE A 60 7.92 -5.43 -4.56
N GLN A 61 8.30 -6.67 -4.23
CA GLN A 61 9.35 -7.40 -4.91
C GLN A 61 9.10 -7.52 -6.43
N GLU A 62 7.84 -7.57 -6.87
CA GLU A 62 7.49 -7.68 -8.29
C GLU A 62 7.89 -6.44 -9.08
N MET A 63 7.79 -5.26 -8.47
CA MET A 63 8.24 -4.02 -9.07
C MET A 63 9.76 -4.01 -9.25
N PHE A 64 10.50 -4.45 -8.22
CA PHE A 64 11.96 -4.58 -8.30
C PHE A 64 12.40 -5.67 -9.29
N ARG A 65 11.70 -6.80 -9.35
CA ARG A 65 11.95 -7.88 -10.29
C ARG A 65 11.86 -7.38 -11.73
N ARG A 66 10.81 -6.64 -12.07
CA ARG A 66 10.64 -6.03 -13.41
C ARG A 66 11.80 -5.09 -13.78
N VAL A 67 12.23 -4.25 -12.85
CA VAL A 67 13.39 -3.35 -13.09
C VAL A 67 14.67 -4.15 -13.26
N SER A 68 14.89 -5.16 -12.42
CA SER A 68 16.07 -6.04 -12.47
C SER A 68 16.16 -6.81 -13.78
N GLU A 69 15.04 -7.32 -14.29
CA GLU A 69 14.98 -8.01 -15.59
C GLU A 69 15.37 -7.08 -16.75
N GLN A 70 14.83 -5.86 -16.78
CA GLN A 70 15.17 -4.85 -17.79
C GLN A 70 16.64 -4.43 -17.69
N PHE A 71 17.12 -4.15 -16.48
CA PHE A 71 18.52 -3.84 -16.23
C PHE A 71 19.44 -4.95 -16.73
N THR A 72 19.14 -6.20 -16.37
CA THR A 72 19.91 -7.38 -16.79
C THR A 72 19.95 -7.51 -18.31
N ALA A 73 18.82 -7.28 -19.00
CA ALA A 73 18.75 -7.36 -20.45
C ALA A 73 19.64 -6.32 -21.17
N MET A 74 19.76 -5.12 -20.60
CA MET A 74 20.61 -4.05 -21.11
C MET A 74 22.08 -4.27 -20.76
N PHE A 75 22.34 -4.59 -19.49
CA PHE A 75 23.69 -4.77 -18.95
C PHE A 75 24.42 -5.94 -19.60
N ARG A 76 23.73 -7.07 -19.85
CA ARG A 76 24.31 -8.22 -20.59
C ARG A 76 24.82 -7.85 -21.97
N ARG A 77 24.22 -6.85 -22.62
CA ARG A 77 24.63 -6.34 -23.93
C ARG A 77 25.64 -5.20 -23.87
N LYS A 78 26.06 -4.79 -22.65
CA LYS A 78 26.90 -3.61 -22.41
C LYS A 78 26.34 -2.33 -23.04
N ALA A 79 25.02 -2.28 -23.23
CA ALA A 79 24.37 -1.14 -23.86
C ALA A 79 24.54 0.11 -22.97
N PHE A 80 24.96 1.21 -23.57
CA PHE A 80 25.16 2.51 -22.92
C PHE A 80 26.17 2.54 -21.75
N LEU A 81 26.98 1.49 -21.53
CA LEU A 81 27.95 1.50 -20.44
C LEU A 81 29.01 2.60 -20.56
N HIS A 82 29.36 3.04 -21.76
CA HIS A 82 30.35 4.10 -21.96
C HIS A 82 29.93 5.50 -21.44
N TRP A 83 28.67 5.68 -21.06
CA TRP A 83 28.16 6.92 -20.47
C TRP A 83 28.26 6.97 -18.94
N TYR A 84 28.64 5.87 -18.30
CA TYR A 84 28.73 5.71 -16.84
C TYR A 84 30.13 5.23 -16.45
#